data_AF-A0A523E5N8-F1
#
_entry.id   AF-A0A523E5N8-F1
#
_cell.length_a   1.000
_cell.length_b   1.000
_cell.length_c   1.000
_cell.angle_alpha   90.00
_cell.angle_beta   90.00
_cell.angle_gamma   90.00
#
_symmetry.space_group_name_H-M   'P 1'
#
loop_
_entity.id
_entity.type
_entity.pdbx_description
1 polymer ?
#
loop_
_entity_poly.entity_id
_entity_poly.type
_entity_poly.pdbx_seq_one_letter_code
_entity_poly.pdbx_strand_id
1 'polypeptide(L)'
;MDWKTMLAYISESVDEELLLRNEYLVVENRILRNQIKGRLRLTDGERRTLAENGKRLGKRALEVVANIVKPETLLGWHRRLVAKKFDGSKGLEGAIQCRERLGGLLRFYHREAA
;
A
#
# COMPACT_ATOMS: atom_id res chain seq x y z
N MET A 1 -33.78 23.70 -18.29
CA MET A 1 -32.45 23.22 -17.87
C MET A 1 -32.56 21.71 -17.71
N ASP A 2 -31.79 20.95 -18.49
CA ASP A 2 -31.78 19.49 -18.44
C ASP A 2 -30.98 19.02 -17.20
N TRP A 3 -31.39 17.93 -16.57
CA TRP A 3 -30.72 17.38 -15.37
C TRP A 3 -29.27 16.98 -15.66
N LYS A 4 -28.98 16.57 -16.91
CA LYS A 4 -27.62 16.31 -17.38
C LYS A 4 -26.73 17.56 -17.35
N THR A 5 -27.29 18.71 -17.72
CA THR A 5 -26.57 19.99 -17.70
C THR A 5 -26.28 20.44 -16.27
N MET A 6 -27.22 20.24 -15.34
CA MET A 6 -26.99 20.51 -13.92
C MET A 6 -25.91 19.58 -13.33
N LEU A 7 -25.93 18.28 -13.64
CA LEU A 7 -24.91 17.35 -13.18
C LEU A 7 -23.52 17.68 -13.75
N ALA A 8 -23.43 18.05 -15.03
CA ALA A 8 -22.16 18.45 -15.64
C ALA A 8 -21.57 19.67 -14.92
N TYR A 9 -22.39 20.71 -14.71
CA TYR A 9 -21.97 21.92 -14.01
C TYR A 9 -21.53 21.65 -12.56
N ILE A 10 -22.29 20.83 -11.82
CA ILE A 10 -21.93 20.47 -10.44
C ILE A 10 -20.64 19.64 -10.43
N SER A 11 -20.50 18.67 -11.33
CA SER A 11 -19.27 17.87 -11.42
C SER A 11 -18.06 18.75 -11.73
N GLU A 12 -18.19 19.65 -12.71
CA GLU A 12 -17.12 20.57 -13.10
C GLU A 12 -16.73 21.51 -11.96
N SER A 13 -17.70 22.08 -11.25
CA SER A 13 -17.42 22.95 -10.10
C SER A 13 -16.74 22.19 -8.95
N VAL A 14 -17.16 20.96 -8.67
CA VAL A 14 -16.53 20.13 -7.64
C VAL A 14 -15.11 19.71 -8.06
N ASP A 15 -14.91 19.38 -9.33
CA ASP A 15 -13.60 19.00 -9.87
C ASP A 15 -12.61 20.19 -9.82
N GLU A 16 -13.07 21.41 -10.10
CA GLU A 16 -12.26 22.64 -9.99
C GLU A 16 -11.85 22.92 -8.53
N GLU A 17 -12.78 22.83 -7.58
CA GLU A 17 -12.48 23.03 -6.16
C GLU A 17 -11.46 21.98 -5.64
N LEU A 18 -11.66 20.71 -6.02
CA LEU A 18 -10.74 19.62 -5.66
C LEU A 18 -9.36 19.80 -6.29
N LEU A 19 -9.27 20.32 -7.52
CA LEU A 19 -8.00 20.63 -8.18
C LEU A 19 -7.26 21.72 -7.42
N LEU A 20 -7.92 22.85 -7.15
CA LEU A 20 -7.32 23.98 -6.41
C LEU A 20 -6.83 23.57 -5.02
N ARG A 21 -7.64 22.77 -4.30
CA ARG A 21 -7.26 22.26 -2.98
C ARG A 21 -6.04 21.34 -3.06
N ASN A 22 -5.96 20.47 -4.05
CA ASN A 22 -4.80 19.60 -4.25
C ASN A 22 -3.54 20.40 -4.58
N GLU A 23 -3.64 21.41 -5.46
CA GLU A 23 -2.52 22.29 -5.80
C GLU A 23 -1.97 23.01 -4.56
N TYR A 24 -2.86 23.61 -3.77
CA TYR A 24 -2.50 24.24 -2.50
C TYR A 24 -1.76 23.27 -1.57
N LEU A 25 -2.32 22.07 -1.35
CA LEU A 25 -1.73 21.07 -0.46
C LEU A 25 -0.38 20.55 -0.99
N VAL A 26 -0.19 20.43 -2.31
CA VAL A 26 1.11 20.05 -2.89
C VAL A 26 2.16 21.14 -2.64
N VAL A 27 1.79 22.41 -2.81
CA VAL A 27 2.69 23.55 -2.51
C VAL A 27 3.04 23.58 -1.03
N GLU A 28 2.06 23.46 -0.14
CA GLU A 28 2.27 23.43 1.31
C GLU A 28 3.18 22.25 1.73
N ASN A 29 2.92 21.04 1.22
CA ASN A 29 3.78 19.87 1.45
C ASN A 29 5.21 20.10 0.97
N ARG A 30 5.42 20.78 -0.16
CA ARG A 30 6.76 21.12 -0.67
C ARG A 30 7.47 22.10 0.27
N ILE A 31 6.78 23.12 0.77
CA ILE A 31 7.32 24.06 1.76
C ILE A 31 7.72 23.32 3.04
N LEU A 32 6.82 22.51 3.60
CA LEU A 32 7.11 21.71 4.79
C LEU A 32 8.29 20.77 4.59
N ARG A 33 8.38 20.12 3.43
CA ARG A 33 9.48 19.22 3.10
C ARG A 33 10.83 19.94 2.99
N ASN A 34 10.84 21.18 2.50
CA ASN A 34 12.04 22.02 2.48
C ASN A 34 12.51 22.46 3.88
N GLN A 35 11.60 22.51 4.86
CA GLN A 35 11.94 22.84 6.24
C GLN A 35 12.55 21.66 7.03
N ILE A 36 12.29 20.41 6.59
CA ILE A 36 12.84 19.22 7.23
C ILE A 36 14.34 19.11 6.93
N LYS A 37 15.15 19.18 7.98
CA LYS A 37 16.60 18.97 7.88
C LYS A 37 16.93 17.48 7.87
N GLY A 38 17.51 17.00 6.78
CA GLY A 38 17.97 15.61 6.65
C GLY A 38 16.88 14.63 6.22
N ARG A 39 17.10 13.33 6.49
CA ARG A 39 16.23 12.25 6.00
C ARG A 39 15.02 12.07 6.92
N LEU A 40 13.81 12.26 6.38
CA LEU A 40 12.56 11.96 7.09
C LEU A 40 12.49 10.45 7.43
N ARG A 41 12.37 10.14 8.73
CA ARG A 41 12.23 8.76 9.22
C ARG A 41 10.76 8.49 9.50
N LEU A 42 10.16 7.64 8.67
CA LEU A 42 8.79 7.15 8.87
C LEU A 42 8.80 5.93 9.79
N THR A 43 7.93 5.95 10.80
CA THR A 43 7.52 4.81 11.63
C THR A 43 6.77 3.76 10.80
N ASP A 44 6.70 2.54 11.29
CA ASP A 44 5.98 1.48 10.57
C ASP A 44 4.47 1.73 10.47
N GLY A 45 3.89 2.46 11.43
CA GLY A 45 2.50 2.91 11.38
C GLY A 45 2.26 3.90 10.24
N GLU A 46 3.11 4.94 10.13
CA GLU A 46 3.03 5.92 9.05
C GLU A 46 3.21 5.28 7.67
N ARG A 47 4.16 4.34 7.55
CA ARG A 47 4.38 3.58 6.30
C ARG A 47 3.15 2.77 5.90
N ARG A 48 2.44 2.18 6.88
CA ARG A 48 1.19 1.45 6.63
C ARG A 48 0.11 2.38 6.11
N THR A 49 -0.13 3.49 6.80
CA THR A 49 -1.14 4.49 6.40
C THR A 49 -0.85 5.04 4.99
N LEU A 50 0.41 5.35 4.67
CA LEU A 50 0.79 5.81 3.34
C LEU A 50 0.62 4.74 2.26
N ALA A 51 0.93 3.48 2.57
CA ALA A 51 0.78 2.38 1.62
C ALA A 51 -0.69 2.06 1.31
N GLU A 52 -1.57 2.07 2.32
CA GLU A 52 -3.00 1.84 2.17
C GLU A 52 -3.66 2.94 1.34
N ASN A 53 -3.41 4.21 1.69
CA ASN A 53 -3.94 5.33 0.92
C ASN A 53 -3.32 5.40 -0.49
N GLY A 54 -2.01 5.16 -0.61
CA GLY A 54 -1.34 5.15 -1.91
C GLY A 54 -1.86 4.05 -2.84
N LYS A 55 -2.24 2.88 -2.32
CA LYS A 55 -2.87 1.83 -3.15
C LYS A 55 -4.22 2.27 -3.70
N ARG A 56 -5.03 3.00 -2.92
CA ARG A 56 -6.33 3.52 -3.36
C ARG A 56 -6.18 4.56 -4.47
N LEU A 57 -5.15 5.40 -4.37
CA LEU A 57 -4.86 6.44 -5.35
C LEU A 57 -4.31 5.87 -6.67
N GLY A 58 -3.52 4.80 -6.60
CA GLY A 58 -2.93 4.15 -7.76
C GLY A 58 -1.66 4.83 -8.27
N LYS A 59 -0.94 4.14 -9.16
CA LYS A 59 0.43 4.54 -9.56
C LYS A 59 0.48 5.92 -10.24
N ARG A 60 -0.39 6.16 -11.22
CA ARG A 60 -0.38 7.40 -12.02
C ARG A 60 -0.63 8.64 -11.18
N ALA A 61 -1.63 8.60 -10.30
CA ALA A 61 -1.91 9.73 -9.42
C ALA A 61 -0.81 9.92 -8.37
N LEU A 62 -0.22 8.83 -7.86
CA LEU A 62 0.96 8.92 -6.97
C LEU A 62 2.17 9.55 -7.64
N GLU A 63 2.39 9.38 -8.95
CA GLU A 63 3.48 10.05 -9.66
C GLU A 63 3.36 11.58 -9.61
N VAL A 64 2.14 12.09 -9.51
CA VAL A 64 1.87 13.54 -9.39
C VAL A 64 2.04 14.03 -7.96
N VAL A 65 1.55 13.29 -6.97
CA VAL A 65 1.42 13.82 -5.59
C VAL A 65 2.48 13.30 -4.59
N ALA A 66 3.16 12.19 -4.88
CA ALA A 66 4.05 11.54 -3.92
C ALA A 66 5.42 12.22 -3.83
N ASN A 67 5.59 13.08 -2.82
CA ASN A 67 6.84 13.81 -2.59
C ASN A 67 7.83 13.12 -1.62
N ILE A 68 7.33 12.25 -0.74
CA ILE A 68 8.13 11.66 0.35
C ILE A 68 8.77 10.33 -0.05
N VAL A 69 7.99 9.47 -0.70
CA VAL A 69 8.32 8.07 -1.00
C VAL A 69 7.97 7.82 -2.46
N LYS A 70 8.82 7.11 -3.20
CA LYS A 70 8.53 6.72 -4.58
C LYS A 70 7.23 5.89 -4.66
N PRO A 71 6.38 6.08 -5.68
CA PRO A 71 5.16 5.30 -5.86
C PRO A 71 5.39 3.79 -5.80
N GLU A 72 6.46 3.28 -6.42
CA GLU A 72 6.83 1.86 -6.42
C GLU A 72 7.07 1.33 -5.00
N THR A 73 7.66 2.14 -4.14
CA THR A 73 7.96 1.79 -2.76
C THR A 73 6.69 1.72 -1.92
N LEU A 74 5.75 2.67 -2.10
CA LEU A 74 4.45 2.64 -1.42
C LEU A 74 3.64 1.39 -1.81
N LEU A 75 3.58 1.10 -3.11
CA LEU A 75 2.90 -0.11 -3.60
C LEU A 75 3.63 -1.39 -3.16
N GLY A 76 4.96 -1.34 -3.06
CA GLY A 76 5.77 -2.41 -2.48
C GLY A 76 5.50 -2.64 -0.99
N TRP A 77 5.29 -1.59 -0.20
CA TRP A 77 4.84 -1.69 1.19
C TRP A 77 3.46 -2.32 1.28
N HIS A 78 2.52 -1.87 0.44
CA HIS A 78 1.17 -2.45 0.42
C HIS A 78 1.21 -3.95 0.12
N ARG A 79 1.96 -4.38 -0.90
CA ARG A 79 2.12 -5.82 -1.21
C ARG A 79 2.68 -6.61 -0.03
N ARG A 80 3.66 -6.06 0.70
CA ARG A 80 4.21 -6.70 1.90
C ARG A 80 3.19 -6.81 3.03
N LEU A 81 2.35 -5.78 3.23
CA LEU A 81 1.29 -5.81 4.23
C LEU A 81 0.25 -6.89 3.91
N VAL A 82 -0.13 -7.01 2.64
CA VAL A 82 -1.02 -8.08 2.18
C VAL A 82 -0.37 -9.44 2.42
N ALA A 83 0.88 -9.64 2.01
CA ALA A 83 1.58 -10.91 2.23
C ALA A 83 1.66 -11.28 3.71
N LYS A 84 1.93 -10.31 4.59
CA LYS A 84 1.94 -10.51 6.04
C LYS A 84 0.56 -10.81 6.61
N LYS A 85 -0.53 -10.31 6.03
CA LYS A 85 -1.89 -10.67 6.46
C LYS A 85 -2.19 -12.16 6.18
N PHE A 86 -1.63 -12.68 5.11
CA PHE A 86 -1.81 -14.07 4.66
C PHE A 86 -0.57 -14.92 4.93
N ASP A 87 0.27 -14.54 5.90
CA ASP A 87 1.42 -15.34 6.29
C ASP A 87 0.93 -16.59 7.03
N GLY A 88 0.76 -17.68 6.27
CA GLY A 88 0.31 -18.97 6.78
C GLY A 88 1.18 -19.53 7.91
N SER A 89 2.36 -18.95 8.17
CA SER A 89 3.28 -19.29 9.27
C SER A 89 2.63 -19.42 10.64
N LYS A 90 1.56 -18.68 10.93
CA LYS A 90 0.84 -18.84 12.21
C LYS A 90 0.02 -20.14 12.32
N GLY A 91 -0.35 -20.76 11.20
CA GLY A 91 -0.98 -22.09 11.16
C GLY A 91 0.00 -23.22 10.88
N LEU A 92 1.30 -22.94 10.77
CA LEU A 92 2.36 -23.90 10.47
C LEU A 92 3.13 -24.37 11.73
N GLU A 93 2.55 -24.21 12.92
CA GLU A 93 3.19 -24.52 14.22
C GLU A 93 3.56 -26.00 14.42
N GLY A 94 3.09 -26.91 13.57
CA GLY A 94 3.57 -28.30 13.55
C GLY A 94 4.92 -28.45 12.84
N ALA A 95 5.89 -29.11 13.48
CA ALA A 95 7.12 -29.54 12.82
C ALA A 95 6.78 -30.46 11.64
N ILE A 96 7.34 -30.18 10.45
CA ILE A 96 7.21 -31.08 9.30
C ILE A 96 8.07 -32.31 9.61
N GLN A 97 7.44 -33.47 9.83
CA GLN A 97 8.17 -34.71 10.07
C GLN A 97 8.47 -35.42 8.75
N CYS A 98 9.73 -35.80 8.58
CA CYS A 98 10.20 -36.59 7.45
C CYS A 98 10.35 -38.04 7.90
N ARG A 99 9.72 -38.97 7.18
CA ARG A 99 9.90 -40.41 7.43
C ARG A 99 10.38 -41.11 6.15
N GLU A 100 11.38 -41.96 6.33
CA GLU A 100 11.95 -42.75 5.24
C GLU A 100 11.16 -44.05 5.04
N ARG A 101 11.02 -44.48 3.78
CA ARG A 101 10.41 -45.74 3.34
C ARG A 101 11.33 -46.42 2.33
N LEU A 102 11.12 -47.72 2.15
CA LEU A 102 11.89 -48.55 1.20
C LEU A 102 13.41 -48.45 1.44
N GLY A 103 13.85 -48.59 2.70
CA GLY A 103 15.27 -48.56 3.04
C GLY A 103 15.97 -47.22 2.74
N GLY A 104 15.24 -46.11 2.70
CA GLY A 104 15.80 -44.78 2.44
C GLY A 104 15.65 -44.27 1.00
N LEU A 105 15.13 -45.10 0.08
CA LEU A 105 14.89 -44.68 -1.32
C LEU A 105 13.75 -43.67 -1.46
N LEU A 106 12.80 -43.64 -0.54
CA LEU A 106 11.66 -42.74 -0.58
C LEU A 106 11.48 -42.02 0.74
N ARG A 107 11.19 -40.73 0.66
CA ARG A 107 10.85 -39.88 1.81
C ARG A 107 9.45 -39.33 1.62
N PHE A 108 8.68 -39.29 2.70
CA PHE A 108 7.42 -38.55 2.72
C PHE A 108 7.37 -37.60 3.91
N TYR A 109 6.72 -36.47 3.68
CA TYR A 109 6.57 -35.40 4.64
C TYR A 109 5.13 -35.41 5.11
N HIS A 110 4.94 -35.46 6.42
CA HIS A 110 3.62 -35.37 7.02
C HIS A 110 3.64 -34.35 8.16
N ARG A 111 2.45 -33.85 8.47
CA ARG A 111 2.20 -32.98 9.61
C ARG A 111 1.06 -33.58 10.40
N GLU A 112 1.21 -33.65 11.71
CA GLU A 112 0.08 -33.98 12.56
C GLU A 112 -0.92 -32.82 12.50
N ALA A 113 -2.18 -33.13 12.25
CA ALA A 113 -3.27 -32.18 12.37
C ALA A 113 -3.53 -31.96 13.86
N ALA A 114 -3.61 -30.70 14.28
CA ALA A 114 -3.99 -30.31 15.64
C ALA A 114 -5.46 -30.65 15.94
#